data_AF-A0A7C5G3C4-F1
#
_entry.id   AF-A0A7C5G3C4-F1
#
_cell.length_a   1.000
_cell.length_b   1.000
_cell.length_c   1.000
_cell.angle_alpha   90.00
_cell.angle_beta   90.00
_cell.angle_gamma   90.00
#
_symmetry.space_group_name_H-M   'P 1'
#
loop_
_entity.id
_entity.type
_entity.pdbx_description
1 polymer ?
#
loop_
_entity_poly.entity_id
_entity_poly.type
_entity_poly.pdbx_seq_one_letter_code
_entity_poly.pdbx_strand_id
1 'polypeptide(L)'
;MDGLTADPWGRLLIQEDPRGDRLARIWLFEPASGRVTAVAQTNPALFGPQGDPLTTDEETTGIIPAFDFLGAGAYLLAVQAHAPTGDAETVEQGQILVLRVPRRHSAGCTPPEELRSGP
;
A
#
# COMPACT_ATOMS: atom_id res chain seq x y z
N MET A 1 6.84 -9.41 6.89
CA MET A 1 7.48 -8.50 5.89
C MET A 1 7.61 -9.33 4.66
N ASP A 2 6.97 -8.88 3.58
CA ASP A 2 6.76 -9.73 2.40
C ASP A 2 7.60 -9.25 1.20
N GLY A 3 7.38 -8.00 0.75
CA GLY A 3 8.08 -7.41 -0.40
C GLY A 3 8.86 -6.12 -0.12
N LEU A 4 9.86 -5.82 -0.95
CA LEU A 4 10.51 -4.52 -1.01
C LEU A 4 10.91 -4.16 -2.45
N THR A 5 11.02 -2.86 -2.74
CA THR A 5 11.53 -2.34 -4.01
C THR A 5 12.43 -1.14 -3.77
N ALA A 6 13.46 -0.97 -4.59
CA ALA A 6 14.26 0.25 -4.64
C ALA A 6 13.71 1.18 -5.72
N ASP A 7 13.66 2.47 -5.44
CA ASP A 7 13.31 3.48 -6.45
C ASP A 7 14.55 4.16 -7.05
N PRO A 8 14.42 4.85 -8.21
CA PRO A 8 15.53 5.56 -8.84
C PRO A 8 16.14 6.69 -8.02
N TRP A 9 15.54 7.08 -6.89
CA TRP A 9 16.07 8.08 -5.97
C TRP A 9 16.86 7.46 -4.81
N GLY A 10 17.07 6.14 -4.82
CA GLY A 10 17.83 5.42 -3.81
C GLY A 10 17.06 5.20 -2.51
N ARG A 11 15.73 5.29 -2.54
CA ARG A 11 14.85 4.99 -1.40
C ARG A 11 14.32 3.57 -1.55
N LEU A 12 13.92 2.96 -0.44
CA LEU A 12 13.26 1.66 -0.43
C LEU A 12 11.79 1.82 -0.06
N LEU A 13 10.90 1.16 -0.80
CA LEU A 13 9.53 0.93 -0.37
C LEU A 13 9.45 -0.50 0.18
N ILE A 14 8.84 -0.68 1.34
CA ILE A 14 8.78 -1.93 2.07
C ILE A 14 7.32 -2.24 2.40
N GLN A 15 6.89 -3.46 2.09
CA GLN A 15 5.56 -3.97 2.41
C GLN A 15 5.58 -4.62 3.80
N GLU A 16 4.80 -4.05 4.70
CA GLU A 16 4.44 -4.74 5.94
C GLU A 16 3.49 -5.88 5.57
N ASP A 17 3.75 -7.05 6.16
CA ASP A 17 2.83 -8.19 6.16
C ASP A 17 2.57 -8.47 7.65
N PRO A 18 1.61 -7.74 8.23
CA PRO A 18 1.17 -7.97 9.58
C PRO A 18 0.19 -9.14 9.57
N ARG A 19 0.52 -10.21 10.28
CA ARG A 19 -0.45 -11.27 10.58
C ARG A 19 -1.43 -10.80 11.64
N GLY A 20 -2.73 -11.02 11.43
CA GLY A 20 -3.80 -10.78 12.41
C GLY A 20 -4.32 -9.33 12.45
N ASP A 21 -4.68 -8.83 13.64
CA ASP A 21 -5.52 -7.64 13.82
C ASP A 21 -4.87 -6.26 13.50
N ARG A 22 -3.80 -6.23 12.70
CA ARG A 22 -3.06 -5.01 12.37
C ARG A 22 -3.15 -4.73 10.88
N LEU A 23 -3.39 -3.46 10.55
CA LEU A 23 -3.38 -3.00 9.16
C LEU A 23 -1.96 -2.90 8.60
N ALA A 24 -1.76 -3.47 7.43
CA ALA A 24 -0.58 -3.43 6.60
C ALA A 24 -0.31 -2.02 6.10
N ARG A 25 0.98 -1.70 6.01
CA ARG A 25 1.48 -0.41 5.56
C ARG A 25 2.55 -0.59 4.51
N ILE A 26 2.67 0.44 3.70
CA ILE A 26 3.84 0.66 2.86
C ILE A 26 4.74 1.66 3.57
N TRP A 27 5.97 1.23 3.83
CA TRP A 27 6.98 2.05 4.47
C TRP A 27 7.97 2.57 3.44
N LEU A 28 8.27 3.86 3.46
CA LEU A 28 9.37 4.47 2.73
C LEU A 28 10.56 4.57 3.67
N PHE A 29 11.65 3.92 3.32
CA PHE A 29 12.95 4.02 3.99
C PHE A 29 13.92 4.82 3.14
N GLU A 30 14.60 5.80 3.74
CA GLU A 30 15.61 6.63 3.12
C GLU A 30 16.99 6.33 3.71
N PRO A 31 17.81 5.44 3.08
CA PRO A 31 19.07 4.97 3.65
C PRO A 31 20.04 6.09 4.04
N ALA A 32 20.08 7.17 3.26
CA ALA A 32 20.98 8.30 3.50
C ALA A 32 20.72 9.03 4.84
N SER A 33 19.48 9.01 5.35
CA SER A 33 19.10 9.67 6.60
C SER A 33 18.66 8.69 7.69
N GLY A 34 18.44 7.42 7.36
CA GLY A 34 17.83 6.44 8.25
C GLY A 34 16.33 6.66 8.48
N ARG A 35 15.70 7.65 7.82
CA ARG A 35 14.29 7.97 8.04
C ARG A 35 13.39 6.86 7.50
N VAL A 36 12.40 6.48 8.30
CA VAL A 36 11.31 5.56 7.94
C VAL A 36 9.99 6.34 8.03
N THR A 37 9.14 6.23 7.03
CA THR A 37 7.85 6.93 6.99
C THR A 37 6.77 6.00 6.42
N ALA A 38 5.62 5.88 7.08
CA ALA A 38 4.46 5.21 6.49
C ALA A 38 3.92 6.10 5.35
N VAL A 39 3.83 5.56 4.14
CA VAL A 39 3.34 6.30 2.95
C VAL A 39 1.99 5.81 2.47
N ALA A 40 1.55 4.64 2.92
CA ALA A 40 0.21 4.13 2.72
C ALA A 40 -0.16 3.11 3.82
N GLN A 41 -1.46 2.87 3.97
CA GLN A 41 -2.03 1.82 4.79
C GLN A 41 -3.22 1.22 4.02
N THR A 42 -3.50 -0.06 4.23
CA THR A 42 -4.74 -0.70 3.78
C THR A 42 -5.98 -0.01 4.35
N ASN A 43 -7.10 -0.15 3.66
CA ASN A 43 -8.34 0.54 4.02
C ASN A 43 -8.97 -0.09 5.28
N PRO A 44 -9.06 0.62 6.42
CA PRO A 44 -9.64 0.07 7.65
C PRO A 44 -11.14 -0.23 7.56
N ALA A 45 -11.83 0.24 6.52
CA ALA A 45 -13.22 -0.13 6.27
C ALA A 45 -13.37 -1.49 5.57
N LEU A 46 -12.30 -1.99 4.96
CA LEU A 46 -12.28 -3.28 4.26
C LEU A 46 -11.46 -4.33 5.02
N PHE A 47 -10.53 -3.90 5.87
CA PHE A 47 -9.62 -4.78 6.58
C PHE A 47 -9.46 -4.40 8.06
N GLY A 48 -8.93 -5.32 8.86
CA GLY A 48 -8.65 -5.11 10.29
C GLY A 48 -9.82 -5.52 11.20
N PRO A 49 -9.69 -5.39 12.53
CA PRO A 49 -10.59 -6.03 13.50
C PRO A 49 -11.89 -5.25 13.79
N GLN A 50 -12.11 -4.11 13.12
CA GLN A 50 -13.19 -3.18 13.45
C GLN A 50 -14.22 -3.12 12.33
N GLY A 51 -15.49 -2.95 12.70
CA GLY A 51 -16.59 -2.84 11.73
C GLY A 51 -17.00 -4.18 11.14
N ASP A 52 -17.24 -4.22 9.83
CA ASP A 52 -17.61 -5.40 9.05
C ASP A 52 -16.60 -5.57 7.89
N PRO A 53 -15.35 -5.94 8.19
CA PRO A 53 -14.27 -6.05 7.21
C PRO A 53 -14.46 -7.27 6.30
N LEU A 54 -13.81 -7.27 5.14
CA LEU A 54 -13.71 -8.45 4.28
C LEU A 54 -12.89 -9.55 4.96
N THR A 55 -11.79 -9.18 5.63
CA THR A 55 -10.91 -10.10 6.36
C THR A 55 -9.98 -9.31 7.29
N THR A 56 -9.40 -10.00 8.28
CA THR A 56 -8.26 -9.51 9.07
C THR A 56 -6.93 -10.03 8.54
N ASP A 57 -6.95 -10.90 7.52
CA ASP A 57 -5.78 -11.46 6.87
C ASP A 57 -5.63 -10.81 5.49
N GLU A 58 -4.99 -9.65 5.49
CA GLU A 58 -4.74 -8.86 4.29
C GLU A 58 -3.31 -9.11 3.81
N GLU A 59 -3.13 -9.30 2.50
CA GLU A 59 -1.81 -9.51 1.93
C GLU A 59 -1.52 -8.46 0.86
N THR A 60 -0.28 -7.96 0.82
CA THR A 60 0.16 -7.04 -0.24
C THR A 60 1.46 -7.54 -0.84
N THR A 61 1.55 -7.52 -2.17
CA THR A 61 2.74 -7.99 -2.88
C THR A 61 3.07 -7.11 -4.09
N GLY A 62 4.29 -7.26 -4.60
CA GLY A 62 4.70 -6.76 -5.91
C GLY A 62 4.72 -5.23 -6.06
N ILE A 63 5.47 -4.49 -5.23
CA ILE A 63 5.73 -3.06 -5.51
C ILE A 63 6.65 -2.93 -6.74
N ILE A 64 6.10 -2.43 -7.84
CA ILE A 64 6.79 -2.20 -9.11
C ILE A 64 6.81 -0.70 -9.41
N PRO A 65 7.99 -0.06 -9.55
CA PRO A 65 8.07 1.31 -10.02
C PRO A 65 7.48 1.45 -11.44
N ALA A 66 6.51 2.33 -11.61
CA ALA A 66 5.76 2.54 -12.84
C ALA A 66 6.06 3.91 -13.48
N PHE A 67 7.28 4.41 -13.29
CA PHE A 67 7.63 5.82 -13.53
C PHE A 67 7.52 6.19 -15.01
N ASP A 68 7.92 5.29 -15.88
CA ASP A 68 8.03 5.53 -17.33
C ASP A 68 6.66 5.64 -18.01
N PHE A 69 5.58 5.13 -17.38
CA PHE A 69 4.25 5.08 -18.00
C PHE A 69 3.12 5.67 -17.15
N LEU A 70 3.22 5.68 -15.81
CA LEU A 70 2.24 6.33 -14.92
C LEU A 70 2.74 7.64 -14.29
N GLY A 71 3.97 8.05 -14.67
CA GLY A 71 4.64 9.26 -14.20
C GLY A 71 5.49 9.05 -12.95
N ALA A 72 6.42 9.98 -12.72
CA ALA A 72 7.37 9.91 -11.62
C ALA A 72 6.68 9.75 -10.25
N GLY A 73 7.17 8.81 -9.44
CA GLY A 73 6.61 8.51 -8.13
C GLY A 73 5.37 7.62 -8.16
N ALA A 74 4.99 7.04 -9.30
CA ALA A 74 3.95 6.02 -9.38
C ALA A 74 4.54 4.62 -9.17
N TYR A 75 3.82 3.79 -8.41
CA TYR A 75 4.14 2.40 -8.16
C TYR A 75 2.87 1.57 -8.35
N LEU A 76 3.00 0.39 -8.95
CA LEU A 76 1.95 -0.63 -8.93
C LEU A 76 2.19 -1.56 -7.75
N LEU A 77 1.11 -2.03 -7.14
CA LEU A 77 1.13 -3.06 -6.10
C LEU A 77 -0.18 -3.83 -6.14
N ALA A 78 -0.15 -5.08 -5.68
CA ALA A 78 -1.36 -5.87 -5.45
C ALA A 78 -1.73 -5.83 -3.95
N VAL A 79 -3.03 -5.69 -3.67
CA VAL A 79 -3.62 -5.98 -2.37
C VAL A 79 -4.63 -7.11 -2.53
N GLN A 80 -4.60 -8.06 -1.62
CA GLN A 80 -5.44 -9.23 -1.59
C GLN A 80 -6.13 -9.34 -0.23
N ALA A 81 -7.43 -9.61 -0.26
CA ALA A 81 -8.15 -10.15 0.89
C ALA A 81 -7.86 -11.65 0.92
N HIS A 82 -7.01 -12.09 1.85
CA HIS A 82 -6.71 -13.49 2.06
C HIS A 82 -7.88 -14.14 2.78
N ALA A 83 -8.90 -14.47 2.01
CA ALA A 83 -10.14 -15.07 2.46
C ALA A 83 -10.69 -16.01 1.38
N PRO A 84 -11.29 -17.15 1.77
CA PRO A 84 -11.89 -18.07 0.83
C PRO A 84 -12.90 -17.37 -0.08
N THR A 85 -12.75 -17.55 -1.39
CA THR A 85 -13.65 -16.96 -2.38
C THR A 85 -14.91 -17.82 -2.62
N GLY A 86 -14.92 -19.05 -2.10
CA GLY A 86 -15.94 -20.07 -2.39
C GLY A 86 -15.66 -20.91 -3.63
N ASP A 87 -14.58 -20.63 -4.37
CA ASP A 87 -14.05 -21.43 -5.46
C ASP A 87 -12.77 -22.15 -4.99
N ALA A 88 -12.66 -23.46 -5.21
CA ALA A 88 -11.50 -24.24 -4.74
C ALA A 88 -10.19 -23.89 -5.47
N GLU A 89 -10.26 -23.28 -6.66
CA GLU A 89 -9.10 -22.91 -7.46
C GLU A 89 -8.60 -21.49 -7.14
N THR A 90 -9.35 -20.69 -6.38
CA THR A 90 -8.95 -19.34 -6.00
C THR A 90 -8.98 -19.17 -4.49
N VAL A 91 -7.91 -18.61 -3.93
CA VAL A 91 -7.76 -18.49 -2.47
C VAL A 91 -7.94 -17.07 -1.96
N GLU A 92 -8.03 -16.08 -2.85
CA GLU A 92 -7.95 -14.66 -2.49
C GLU A 92 -8.70 -13.75 -3.48
N GLN A 93 -9.23 -12.63 -2.99
CA GLN A 93 -9.78 -11.54 -3.83
C GLN A 93 -8.78 -10.40 -3.90
N GLY A 94 -8.33 -10.02 -5.10
CA GLY A 94 -7.24 -9.04 -5.26
C GLY A 94 -7.54 -7.87 -6.18
N GLN A 95 -6.83 -6.77 -5.95
CA GLN A 95 -6.81 -5.59 -6.82
C GLN A 95 -5.38 -5.12 -7.07
N ILE A 96 -5.12 -4.66 -8.30
CA ILE A 96 -3.92 -3.88 -8.61
C ILE A 96 -4.23 -2.41 -8.32
N LEU A 97 -3.40 -1.78 -7.49
CA LEU A 97 -3.52 -0.39 -7.10
C LEU A 97 -2.36 0.43 -7.65
N VAL A 98 -2.59 1.75 -7.77
CA VAL A 98 -1.53 2.72 -8.03
C VAL A 98 -1.23 3.47 -6.73
N LEU A 99 -0.01 3.31 -6.21
CA LEU A 99 0.51 4.12 -5.11
C LEU A 99 1.30 5.31 -5.69
N ARG A 100 1.03 6.51 -5.17
CA ARG A 100 1.78 7.73 -5.54
C ARG A 100 2.63 8.22 -4.38
N VAL A 101 3.95 8.11 -4.50
CA VAL A 101 4.93 8.65 -3.54
C VAL A 101 5.87 9.62 -4.26
N PRO A 102 5.68 10.94 -4.10
CA PRO A 102 6.53 11.93 -4.77
C PRO A 102 7.98 11.84 -4.29
N ARG A 103 8.91 12.35 -5.11
CA ARG A 103 10.35 12.43 -4.80
C ARG A 103 10.61 13.11 -3.46
N ARG A 104 9.94 14.24 -3.23
CA ARG A 104 9.95 14.94 -1.95
C ARG A 104 8.72 14.47 -1.18
N HIS A 105 8.92 13.52 -0.29
CA HIS A 105 7.88 13.11 0.65
C HIS A 105 8.05 13.91 1.94
N SER A 106 7.31 15.02 2.04
CA SER A 106 7.14 15.81 3.25
C SER A 106 6.11 15.11 4.14
N ALA A 107 6.38 14.94 5.43
CA ALA A 107 5.53 14.21 6.39
C ALA A 107 4.17 14.90 6.71
N GLY A 108 3.64 15.71 5.80
CA GLY A 108 2.38 16.42 5.95
C GLY A 108 1.79 16.68 4.57
N CYS A 109 1.04 15.70 4.05
CA CYS A 109 0.18 15.92 2.89
C CYS A 109 -1.26 15.69 3.33
N THR A 110 -1.93 16.79 3.69
CA THR A 110 -3.39 16.85 3.75
C THR A 110 -3.91 16.53 2.33
N PRO A 111 -4.95 15.68 2.17
CA PRO A 111 -5.46 15.34 0.85
C PRO A 111 -5.88 16.60 0.07
N PRO A 112 -5.77 16.59 -1.28
CA PRO A 112 -6.15 17.72 -2.11
C PRO A 112 -7.64 18.08 -1.89
N GLU A 113 -7.91 19.38 -1.89
CA GLU A 113 -9.20 20.00 -1.56
C GLU A 113 -10.36 19.58 -2.48
N GLU A 114 -10.07 18.97 -3.64
CA GLU A 114 -11.05 18.53 -4.64
C GLU A 114 -11.93 17.35 -4.21
N LEU A 115 -11.68 16.71 -3.06
CA LEU A 115 -12.55 15.65 -2.52
C LEU A 115 -13.50 16.15 -1.41
N ARG A 116 -13.58 17.46 -1.15
CA ARG A 116 -14.49 18.05 -0.14
C ARG A 116 -15.72 18.75 -0.72
N SER A 117 -15.85 18.85 -2.04
CA SER A 117 -17.02 19.48 -2.66
C SER A 117 -17.46 18.76 -3.92
N GLY A 118 -18.34 17.78 -3.73
CA GLY A 118 -19.33 17.35 -4.70
C GLY A 118 -20.68 17.17 -3.97
N PRO A 119 -21.81 17.56 -4.59
CA PRO A 119 -23.13 17.61 -3.96
C PRO A 119 -23.68 16.25 -3.52
#